data_AF-K5YU26-F1
#
_entry.id   AF-K5YU26-F1
#
_cell.length_a   1.000
_cell.length_b   1.000
_cell.length_c   1.000
_cell.angle_alpha   90.00
_cell.angle_beta   90.00
_cell.angle_gamma   90.00
#
_symmetry.space_group_name_H-M   'P 1'
#
loop_
_entity.id
_entity.type
_entity.pdbx_description
1 polymer ?
#
loop_
_entity_poly.entity_id
_entity_poly.type
_entity_poly.pdbx_seq_one_letter_code
_entity_poly.pdbx_strand_id
1 'polypeptide(L)'
;MLVKIFSLFACVTLITGCSSNNPEIRALCLRDDIGNYILKWETEPQMEGILKMYVSDDPESFNRSLPAGYANIKDGVTTYITNDNMSRKYFLLSFNDKYFKTIGARSVSMDSLQNLREIGGYGTAHNHKTTRWGQVFRSGQLSSLSEWDSIRLNNLHIKTVIDLRGNDEVAASPLRYSNANIVHIPIPIKNMDHVVARIQEDRMRKGDGILFMQDTYLQYVTDYSEQYAKALDVFLDKDNYPILINCSMGKDRTGYLTAILLFALGIPEETIIKDYMASNENINIGHLAYMARDLSTNAQETITTLVTVNEGLIDLVLKRIRKDYGSVDKYLSKGLHLTDKKRDTLKEIMLY
;
A
#
# COMPACT_ATOMS: atom_id res chain seq x y z
N MET A 1 -32.67 35.00 26.65
CA MET A 1 -31.76 33.83 26.70
C MET A 1 -32.64 32.62 26.44
N LEU A 2 -32.33 31.86 25.38
CA LEU A 2 -33.17 30.87 24.70
C LEU A 2 -34.39 31.44 23.92
N VAL A 3 -34.61 30.83 22.74
CA VAL A 3 -35.63 31.13 21.71
C VAL A 3 -35.34 32.33 20.81
N LYS A 4 -34.33 32.22 19.94
CA LYS A 4 -34.21 33.03 18.71
C LYS A 4 -33.16 32.53 17.71
N ILE A 5 -33.20 31.25 17.33
CA ILE A 5 -32.51 30.77 16.11
C ILE A 5 -33.37 29.67 15.48
N PHE A 6 -34.35 30.08 14.69
CA PHE A 6 -34.97 29.24 13.67
C PHE A 6 -35.18 30.09 12.43
N SER A 7 -34.81 29.50 11.29
CA SER A 7 -35.19 29.90 9.92
C SER A 7 -34.35 31.01 9.26
N LEU A 8 -33.39 30.63 8.39
CA LEU A 8 -33.43 30.90 6.94
C LEU A 8 -32.18 30.36 6.22
N PHE A 9 -32.37 30.00 4.93
CA PHE A 9 -31.46 29.39 3.94
C PHE A 9 -31.38 27.86 4.01
N ALA A 10 -32.32 27.09 3.43
CA ALA A 10 -32.88 27.06 2.08
C ALA A 10 -31.93 26.54 0.99
N CYS A 11 -32.37 25.42 0.39
CA CYS A 11 -31.98 24.88 -0.91
C CYS A 11 -30.58 24.29 -1.07
N VAL A 12 -30.37 23.09 -0.51
CA VAL A 12 -29.52 22.11 -1.20
C VAL A 12 -30.35 21.56 -2.36
N THR A 13 -30.07 22.05 -3.56
CA THR A 13 -30.50 21.40 -4.79
C THR A 13 -29.94 19.98 -4.78
N LEU A 14 -30.81 19.00 -4.56
CA LEU A 14 -30.54 17.61 -4.90
C LEU A 14 -30.34 17.57 -6.42
N ILE A 15 -29.08 17.65 -6.85
CA ILE A 15 -28.70 17.17 -8.17
C ILE A 15 -28.91 15.66 -8.08
N THR A 16 -30.11 15.20 -8.41
CA THR A 16 -30.37 13.83 -8.81
C THR A 16 -29.64 13.62 -10.13
N GLY A 17 -28.31 13.52 -10.05
CA GLY A 17 -27.56 12.81 -11.06
C GLY A 17 -28.13 11.40 -11.05
N CYS A 18 -28.60 10.91 -12.19
CA CYS A 18 -29.09 9.57 -12.36
C CYS A 18 -28.02 8.58 -11.86
N SER A 19 -28.07 8.21 -10.58
CA SER A 19 -27.21 7.17 -10.06
C SER A 19 -27.81 5.86 -10.53
N SER A 20 -26.98 5.02 -11.10
CA SER A 20 -27.34 3.63 -11.38
C SER A 20 -27.98 3.03 -10.12
N ASN A 21 -29.13 2.34 -10.26
CA ASN A 21 -29.85 1.62 -9.20
C ASN A 21 -29.05 0.46 -8.54
N ASN A 22 -27.73 0.46 -8.65
CA ASN A 22 -26.86 -0.54 -8.04
C ASN A 22 -26.47 -0.07 -6.63
N PRO A 23 -26.57 -0.94 -5.62
CA PRO A 23 -26.12 -0.64 -4.27
C PRO A 23 -24.61 -0.47 -4.24
N GLU A 24 -24.12 0.49 -3.47
CA GLU A 24 -22.72 0.56 -3.12
C GLU A 24 -22.42 -0.52 -2.08
N ILE A 25 -21.35 -1.29 -2.30
CA ILE A 25 -20.90 -2.35 -1.38
C ILE A 25 -19.42 -2.10 -1.07
N ARG A 26 -19.13 -1.81 0.20
CA ARG A 26 -17.77 -1.69 0.72
C ARG A 26 -17.47 -2.95 1.52
N ALA A 27 -16.35 -3.60 1.22
CA ALA A 27 -15.96 -4.83 1.90
C ALA A 27 -14.46 -4.83 2.19
N LEU A 28 -14.09 -5.45 3.31
CA LEU A 28 -12.70 -5.60 3.73
C LEU A 28 -12.50 -6.98 4.36
N CYS A 29 -11.25 -7.42 4.34
CA CYS A 29 -10.81 -8.67 4.92
C CYS A 29 -9.65 -8.37 5.87
N LEU A 30 -9.76 -8.85 7.10
CA LEU A 30 -8.72 -8.80 8.12
C LEU A 30 -8.27 -10.22 8.42
N ARG A 31 -7.06 -10.35 8.97
CA ARG A 31 -6.56 -11.60 9.52
C ARG A 31 -6.31 -11.42 11.00
N ASP A 32 -6.82 -12.33 11.83
CA ASP A 32 -6.57 -12.30 13.28
C ASP A 32 -5.23 -12.97 13.65
N ASP A 33 -4.85 -12.87 14.93
CA ASP A 33 -3.55 -13.34 15.43
C ASP A 33 -3.38 -14.86 15.41
N ILE A 34 -4.47 -15.61 15.34
CA ILE A 34 -4.45 -17.08 15.22
C ILE A 34 -4.61 -17.56 13.76
N GLY A 35 -4.84 -16.62 12.85
CA GLY A 35 -4.75 -16.79 11.41
C GLY A 35 -6.08 -16.92 10.66
N ASN A 36 -7.22 -16.78 11.34
CA ASN A 36 -8.53 -16.76 10.70
C ASN A 36 -8.75 -15.46 9.92
N TYR A 37 -9.70 -15.50 8.98
CA TYR A 37 -10.06 -14.33 8.18
C TYR A 37 -11.40 -13.76 8.64
N ILE A 38 -11.41 -12.48 8.99
CA ILE A 38 -12.61 -11.73 9.36
C ILE A 38 -13.03 -10.89 8.16
N LEU A 39 -14.18 -11.20 7.58
CA LEU A 39 -14.71 -10.51 6.41
C LEU A 39 -15.82 -9.56 6.88
N LYS A 40 -15.69 -8.28 6.55
CA LYS A 40 -16.65 -7.24 6.93
C LYS A 40 -17.18 -6.53 5.70
N TRP A 41 -18.44 -6.11 5.73
CA TRP A 41 -19.05 -5.35 4.66
C TRP A 41 -20.11 -4.36 5.14
N GLU A 42 -20.34 -3.35 4.30
CA GLU A 42 -21.41 -2.37 4.43
C GLU A 42 -22.07 -2.20 3.06
N THR A 43 -23.39 -1.96 3.05
CA THR A 43 -24.17 -1.78 1.81
C THR A 43 -25.00 -0.51 1.89
N GLU A 44 -25.03 0.27 0.81
CA GLU A 44 -25.84 1.48 0.69
C GLU A 44 -26.67 1.47 -0.62
N PRO A 45 -28.02 1.45 -0.56
CA PRO A 45 -28.84 1.32 0.65
C PRO A 45 -28.65 -0.04 1.34
N GLN A 46 -29.12 -0.15 2.58
CA GLN A 46 -29.04 -1.39 3.35
C GLN A 46 -29.68 -2.55 2.58
N MET A 47 -28.93 -3.65 2.45
CA MET A 47 -29.35 -4.84 1.73
C MET A 47 -29.75 -5.96 2.68
N GLU A 48 -30.82 -6.65 2.32
CA GLU A 48 -31.33 -7.84 3.00
C GLU A 48 -30.95 -9.10 2.22
N GLY A 49 -30.89 -10.24 2.92
CA GLY A 49 -30.74 -11.55 2.30
C GLY A 49 -29.45 -12.27 2.69
N ILE A 50 -28.94 -13.08 1.77
CA ILE A 50 -27.86 -14.03 2.06
C ILE A 50 -26.59 -13.67 1.29
N LEU A 51 -25.49 -13.63 2.03
CA LEU A 51 -24.14 -13.61 1.51
C LEU A 51 -23.68 -15.06 1.35
N LYS A 52 -23.20 -15.43 0.15
CA LYS A 52 -22.40 -16.64 -0.05
C LYS A 52 -20.94 -16.25 -0.11
N MET A 53 -20.12 -16.91 0.70
CA MET A 53 -18.68 -16.73 0.73
C MET A 53 -18.03 -17.88 -0.04
N TYR A 54 -17.13 -17.57 -0.97
CA TYR A 54 -16.25 -18.54 -1.61
C TYR A 54 -14.81 -18.21 -1.24
N VAL A 55 -13.96 -19.23 -1.16
CA VAL A 55 -12.54 -19.08 -0.80
C VAL A 55 -11.65 -19.68 -1.89
N SER A 56 -10.49 -19.08 -2.11
CA SER A 56 -9.46 -19.59 -3.02
C SER A 56 -8.07 -19.12 -2.61
N ASP A 57 -7.04 -19.82 -3.06
CA ASP A 57 -5.63 -19.41 -2.96
C ASP A 57 -5.22 -18.56 -4.18
N ASP A 58 -6.05 -18.57 -5.22
CA ASP A 58 -5.90 -17.78 -6.45
C ASP A 58 -7.07 -16.78 -6.55
N PRO A 59 -6.80 -15.45 -6.52
CA PRO A 59 -7.84 -14.43 -6.56
C PRO A 59 -8.57 -14.33 -7.90
N GLU A 60 -8.10 -14.99 -8.96
CA GLU A 60 -8.76 -15.00 -10.27
C GLU A 60 -9.63 -16.25 -10.47
N SER A 61 -9.56 -17.23 -9.56
CA SER A 61 -10.23 -18.53 -9.72
C SER A 61 -10.98 -18.94 -8.45
N PHE A 62 -12.32 -18.97 -8.52
CA PHE A 62 -13.18 -19.40 -7.41
C PHE A 62 -14.12 -20.53 -7.86
N ASN A 63 -14.18 -21.61 -7.07
CA ASN A 63 -15.18 -22.67 -7.30
C ASN A 63 -16.58 -22.20 -6.84
N ARG A 64 -17.34 -21.60 -7.75
CA ARG A 64 -18.68 -21.04 -7.47
C ARG A 64 -19.76 -22.09 -7.18
N SER A 65 -19.45 -23.37 -7.37
CA SER A 65 -20.38 -24.48 -7.07
C SER A 65 -20.34 -24.89 -5.60
N LEU A 66 -19.29 -24.51 -4.86
CA LEU A 66 -19.08 -24.92 -3.47
C LEU A 66 -18.79 -23.70 -2.58
N PRO A 67 -19.83 -23.05 -2.03
CA PRO A 67 -19.65 -21.99 -1.05
C PRO A 67 -18.90 -22.49 0.19
N ALA A 68 -17.93 -21.71 0.66
CA ALA A 68 -17.19 -21.93 1.89
C ALA A 68 -18.02 -21.57 3.15
N GLY A 69 -19.07 -20.77 2.98
CA GLY A 69 -19.97 -20.41 4.06
C GLY A 69 -21.08 -19.46 3.62
N TYR A 70 -21.99 -19.19 4.55
CA TYR A 70 -23.13 -18.29 4.38
C TYR A 70 -23.22 -17.34 5.58
N ALA A 71 -23.71 -16.13 5.34
CA ALA A 71 -24.03 -15.17 6.39
C ALA A 71 -25.27 -14.35 6.01
N ASN A 72 -25.97 -13.80 7.01
CA ASN A 72 -27.00 -12.80 6.74
C ASN A 72 -26.31 -11.49 6.36
N ILE A 73 -26.73 -10.86 5.25
CA ILE A 73 -26.13 -9.59 4.80
C ILE A 73 -26.25 -8.51 5.87
N LYS A 74 -27.32 -8.52 6.69
CA LYS A 74 -27.48 -7.56 7.79
C LYS A 74 -26.41 -7.66 8.87
N ASP A 75 -25.76 -8.82 9.03
CA ASP A 75 -24.77 -9.02 10.10
C ASP A 75 -23.52 -8.16 9.86
N GLY A 76 -23.23 -7.82 8.60
CA GLY A 76 -22.08 -7.00 8.21
C GLY A 76 -20.72 -7.66 8.45
N VAL A 77 -20.68 -8.90 8.95
CA VAL A 77 -19.46 -9.63 9.27
C VAL A 77 -19.66 -11.14 9.18
N THR A 78 -18.60 -11.86 8.78
CA THR A 78 -18.46 -13.30 8.97
C THR A 78 -16.99 -13.66 9.18
N THR A 79 -16.73 -14.87 9.70
CA THR A 79 -15.37 -15.35 9.95
C THR A 79 -15.15 -16.67 9.22
N TYR A 80 -14.07 -16.75 8.46
CA TYR A 80 -13.58 -18.00 7.89
C TYR A 80 -12.48 -18.58 8.78
N ILE A 81 -12.78 -19.71 9.41
CA ILE A 81 -11.87 -20.44 10.29
C ILE A 81 -10.99 -21.35 9.45
N THR A 82 -9.68 -21.28 9.64
CA THR A 82 -8.71 -22.10 8.89
C THR A 82 -7.58 -22.59 9.80
N ASN A 83 -7.10 -23.79 9.52
CA ASN A 83 -5.87 -24.32 10.11
C ASN A 83 -4.66 -24.14 9.15
N ASP A 84 -4.91 -23.73 7.91
CA ASP A 84 -3.87 -23.35 6.96
C ASP A 84 -3.48 -21.90 7.19
N ASN A 85 -2.34 -21.72 7.86
CA ASN A 85 -1.76 -20.42 8.15
C ASN A 85 -0.60 -20.04 7.23
N MET A 86 -0.31 -20.89 6.25
CA MET A 86 0.82 -20.73 5.33
C MET A 86 0.39 -20.21 3.97
N SER A 87 -0.77 -20.62 3.49
CA SER A 87 -1.32 -20.16 2.20
C SER A 87 -2.20 -18.94 2.42
N ARG A 88 -2.05 -17.95 1.53
CA ARG A 88 -2.90 -16.77 1.51
C ARG A 88 -4.26 -17.11 0.92
N LYS A 89 -5.33 -16.67 1.57
CA LYS A 89 -6.71 -16.87 1.10
C LYS A 89 -7.29 -15.57 0.57
N TYR A 90 -8.02 -15.68 -0.52
CA TYR A 90 -8.88 -14.65 -1.09
C TYR A 90 -10.32 -15.12 -1.02
N PHE A 91 -11.24 -14.16 -1.01
CA PHE A 91 -12.66 -14.42 -0.87
C PHE A 91 -13.46 -13.73 -1.96
N LEU A 92 -14.37 -14.48 -2.57
CA LEU A 92 -15.42 -13.91 -3.40
C LEU A 92 -16.70 -13.87 -2.58
N LEU A 93 -17.17 -12.66 -2.28
CA LEU A 93 -18.42 -12.40 -1.62
C LEU A 93 -19.53 -12.24 -2.66
N SER A 94 -20.55 -13.09 -2.60
CA SER A 94 -21.74 -13.05 -3.45
C SER A 94 -22.94 -12.60 -2.63
N PHE A 95 -23.41 -11.38 -2.90
CA PHE A 95 -24.58 -10.78 -2.25
C PHE A 95 -25.83 -11.08 -3.08
N ASN A 96 -26.71 -11.93 -2.57
CA ASN A 96 -27.95 -12.37 -3.24
C ASN A 96 -27.72 -12.89 -4.67
N ASP A 97 -26.56 -13.52 -4.92
CA ASP A 97 -26.14 -14.02 -6.24
C ASP A 97 -26.10 -12.97 -7.36
N LYS A 98 -26.12 -11.68 -7.00
CA LYS A 98 -26.23 -10.57 -7.94
C LYS A 98 -25.02 -9.67 -7.93
N TYR A 99 -24.51 -9.33 -6.74
CA TYR A 99 -23.36 -8.44 -6.60
C TYR A 99 -22.18 -9.21 -6.02
N PHE A 100 -21.01 -9.00 -6.62
CA PHE A 100 -19.80 -9.77 -6.33
C PHE A 100 -18.67 -8.85 -5.89
N LYS A 101 -17.95 -9.22 -4.83
CA LYS A 101 -16.74 -8.52 -4.38
C LYS A 101 -15.63 -9.51 -4.04
N THR A 102 -14.49 -9.38 -4.69
CA THR A 102 -13.27 -10.10 -4.31
C THR A 102 -12.51 -9.28 -3.27
N ILE A 103 -12.17 -9.92 -2.15
CA ILE A 103 -11.41 -9.32 -1.05
C ILE A 103 -10.31 -10.26 -0.56
N GLY A 104 -9.23 -9.69 -0.01
CA GLY A 104 -8.17 -10.40 0.69
C GLY A 104 -7.56 -9.53 1.79
N ALA A 105 -6.92 -10.15 2.77
CA ALA A 105 -6.28 -9.42 3.87
C ALA A 105 -4.99 -8.75 3.37
N ARG A 106 -4.95 -7.42 3.21
CA ARG A 106 -3.80 -6.75 2.56
C ARG A 106 -2.47 -7.01 3.23
N SER A 107 -2.41 -6.95 4.56
CA SER A 107 -1.20 -7.25 5.32
C SER A 107 -0.91 -8.75 5.34
N VAL A 108 0.37 -9.09 5.21
CA VAL A 108 0.85 -10.46 5.33
C VAL A 108 1.59 -10.57 6.65
N SER A 109 1.14 -11.49 7.51
CA SER A 109 1.80 -11.74 8.79
C SER A 109 3.14 -12.43 8.58
N MET A 110 4.20 -11.83 9.11
CA MET A 110 5.59 -12.27 8.99
C MET A 110 6.25 -12.14 10.37
N ASP A 111 7.25 -12.97 10.64
CA ASP A 111 7.97 -12.97 11.92
C ASP A 111 8.94 -11.78 11.98
N SER A 112 9.74 -11.62 10.92
CA SER A 112 10.84 -10.65 10.87
C SER A 112 10.65 -9.61 9.78
N LEU A 113 10.09 -10.00 8.63
CA LEU A 113 9.85 -9.06 7.53
C LEU A 113 8.75 -8.05 7.89
N GLN A 114 9.14 -6.80 8.06
CA GLN A 114 8.20 -5.72 8.37
C GLN A 114 7.49 -5.23 7.10
N ASN A 115 6.31 -4.64 7.30
CA ASN A 115 5.63 -3.81 6.33
C ASN A 115 5.21 -4.54 5.02
N LEU A 116 5.20 -5.89 5.00
CA LEU A 116 4.77 -6.68 3.85
C LEU A 116 3.25 -6.61 3.68
N ARG A 117 2.81 -6.01 2.58
CA ARG A 117 1.41 -5.93 2.20
C ARG A 117 1.22 -5.87 0.69
N GLU A 118 0.00 -6.16 0.27
CA GLU A 118 -0.40 -6.15 -1.13
C GLU A 118 -1.15 -4.86 -1.52
N ILE A 119 -1.07 -4.50 -2.80
CA ILE A 119 -1.69 -3.31 -3.39
C ILE A 119 -3.00 -3.68 -4.15
N GLY A 120 -3.61 -4.83 -3.84
CA GLY A 120 -4.87 -5.28 -4.40
C GLY A 120 -6.12 -4.59 -3.83
N GLY A 121 -7.18 -4.55 -4.64
CA GLY A 121 -8.53 -4.11 -4.26
C GLY A 121 -8.72 -2.61 -4.07
N TYR A 122 -7.83 -1.75 -4.60
CA TYR A 122 -8.05 -0.30 -4.62
C TYR A 122 -8.90 0.09 -5.83
N GLY A 123 -10.02 0.78 -5.60
CA GLY A 123 -10.94 1.21 -6.66
C GLY A 123 -10.48 2.47 -7.38
N THR A 124 -10.70 2.52 -8.69
CA THR A 124 -10.50 3.75 -9.48
C THR A 124 -11.62 4.75 -9.24
N ALA A 125 -11.38 6.02 -9.58
CA ALA A 125 -12.38 7.08 -9.40
C ALA A 125 -13.57 6.99 -10.38
N HIS A 126 -13.42 6.37 -11.56
CA HIS A 126 -14.33 6.63 -12.69
C HIS A 126 -14.91 5.40 -13.40
N ASN A 127 -14.35 4.20 -13.21
CA ASN A 127 -14.76 3.04 -14.00
C ASN A 127 -15.04 1.77 -13.19
N HIS A 128 -15.20 1.90 -11.86
CA HIS A 128 -15.43 0.81 -10.90
C HIS A 128 -14.43 -0.36 -10.96
N LYS A 129 -13.35 -0.23 -11.74
CA LYS A 129 -12.27 -1.20 -11.75
C LYS A 129 -11.49 -1.13 -10.46
N THR A 130 -10.85 -2.24 -10.13
CA THR A 130 -10.00 -2.34 -8.95
C THR A 130 -8.62 -2.89 -9.30
N THR A 131 -7.60 -2.52 -8.53
CA THR A 131 -6.29 -3.17 -8.63
C THR A 131 -6.43 -4.67 -8.37
N ARG A 132 -5.87 -5.49 -9.26
CA ARG A 132 -5.90 -6.95 -9.17
C ARG A 132 -5.21 -7.43 -7.90
N TRP A 133 -5.84 -8.41 -7.27
CA TRP A 133 -5.25 -9.12 -6.15
C TRP A 133 -4.16 -10.10 -6.63
N GLY A 134 -3.23 -10.45 -5.76
CA GLY A 134 -2.08 -11.31 -6.01
C GLY A 134 -0.99 -10.73 -6.91
N GLN A 135 -1.09 -9.48 -7.37
CA GLN A 135 -0.20 -8.94 -8.42
C GLN A 135 1.00 -8.16 -7.89
N VAL A 136 0.79 -7.22 -6.97
CA VAL A 136 1.86 -6.34 -6.49
C VAL A 136 1.87 -6.26 -4.98
N PHE A 137 3.06 -6.46 -4.42
CA PHE A 137 3.35 -6.41 -3.01
C PHE A 137 4.40 -5.32 -2.74
N ARG A 138 4.44 -4.86 -1.50
CA ARG A 138 5.46 -3.95 -0.97
C ARG A 138 5.93 -4.42 0.39
N SER A 139 7.21 -4.27 0.72
CA SER A 139 7.78 -4.65 2.02
C SER A 139 9.01 -3.85 2.41
N GLY A 140 9.47 -4.04 3.65
CA GLY A 140 10.85 -3.76 4.03
C GLY A 140 11.87 -4.71 3.41
N GLN A 141 13.11 -4.62 3.87
CA GLN A 141 14.22 -5.38 3.31
C GLN A 141 14.12 -6.88 3.58
N LEU A 142 14.63 -7.67 2.63
CA LEU A 142 14.59 -9.14 2.64
C LEU A 142 15.91 -9.77 3.15
N SER A 143 16.65 -9.06 4.01
CA SER A 143 17.95 -9.50 4.54
C SER A 143 17.83 -10.40 5.77
N SER A 144 16.73 -10.28 6.52
CA SER A 144 16.55 -10.91 7.83
C SER A 144 15.30 -11.80 7.86
N LEU A 145 15.12 -12.64 6.84
CA LEU A 145 14.00 -13.57 6.77
C LEU A 145 14.21 -14.73 7.74
N SER A 146 13.19 -15.06 8.54
CA SER A 146 13.10 -16.35 9.22
C SER A 146 12.86 -17.48 8.20
N GLU A 147 12.95 -18.73 8.64
CA GLU A 147 12.59 -19.88 7.82
C GLU A 147 11.10 -19.83 7.43
N TRP A 148 10.22 -19.48 8.37
CA TRP A 148 8.79 -19.31 8.11
C TRP A 148 8.49 -18.16 7.18
N ASP A 149 9.21 -17.04 7.31
CA ASP A 149 9.09 -15.91 6.39
C ASP A 149 9.45 -16.33 4.96
N SER A 150 10.51 -17.15 4.80
CA SER A 150 10.91 -17.66 3.49
C SER A 150 9.82 -18.55 2.88
N ILE A 151 9.20 -19.43 3.67
CA ILE A 151 8.08 -20.27 3.20
C ILE A 151 6.86 -19.42 2.84
N ARG A 152 6.46 -18.48 3.70
CA ARG A 152 5.32 -17.58 3.43
C ARG A 152 5.56 -16.75 2.18
N LEU A 153 6.76 -16.22 1.99
CA LEU A 153 7.13 -15.44 0.81
C LEU A 153 7.13 -16.31 -0.47
N ASN A 154 7.58 -17.57 -0.38
CA ASN A 154 7.49 -18.53 -1.48
C ASN A 154 6.04 -18.82 -1.89
N ASN A 155 5.12 -18.90 -0.92
CA ASN A 155 3.69 -19.11 -1.17
C ASN A 155 3.00 -17.90 -1.81
N LEU A 156 3.64 -16.72 -1.82
CA LEU A 156 3.16 -15.58 -2.61
C LEU A 156 3.58 -15.68 -4.09
N HIS A 157 4.44 -16.64 -4.43
CA HIS A 157 4.92 -16.90 -5.79
C HIS A 157 5.55 -15.66 -6.45
N ILE A 158 6.18 -14.78 -5.66
CA ILE A 158 6.85 -13.57 -6.16
C ILE A 158 7.84 -13.95 -7.26
N LYS A 159 7.64 -13.40 -8.46
CA LYS A 159 8.53 -13.62 -9.60
C LYS A 159 9.62 -12.58 -9.71
N THR A 160 9.32 -11.34 -9.33
CA THR A 160 10.26 -10.22 -9.44
C THR A 160 10.30 -9.41 -8.16
N VAL A 161 11.51 -9.06 -7.71
CA VAL A 161 11.74 -8.10 -6.63
C VAL A 161 12.38 -6.85 -7.21
N ILE A 162 11.76 -5.69 -6.99
CA ILE A 162 12.36 -4.38 -7.27
C ILE A 162 13.01 -3.87 -5.99
N ASP A 163 14.34 -3.93 -5.92
CA ASP A 163 15.11 -3.44 -4.78
C ASP A 163 15.58 -2.00 -5.00
N LEU A 164 15.04 -1.09 -4.19
CA LEU A 164 15.31 0.35 -4.29
C LEU A 164 16.44 0.82 -3.36
N ARG A 165 17.07 -0.09 -2.60
CA ARG A 165 18.13 0.25 -1.65
C ARG A 165 19.39 0.75 -2.37
N GLY A 166 20.07 1.72 -1.76
CA GLY A 166 21.38 2.13 -2.22
C GLY A 166 22.40 1.00 -2.10
N ASN A 167 23.52 1.10 -2.83
CA ASN A 167 24.56 0.07 -2.82
C ASN A 167 25.09 -0.21 -1.41
N ASP A 168 25.28 0.83 -0.59
CA ASP A 168 25.80 0.70 0.76
C ASP A 168 24.84 -0.08 1.68
N GLU A 169 23.53 0.15 1.53
CA GLU A 169 22.50 -0.60 2.27
C GLU A 169 22.46 -2.07 1.86
N VAL A 170 22.61 -2.37 0.57
CA VAL A 170 22.66 -3.75 0.06
C VAL A 170 23.94 -4.44 0.55
N ALA A 171 25.08 -3.75 0.55
CA ALA A 171 26.34 -4.29 1.05
C ALA A 171 26.28 -4.59 2.56
N ALA A 172 25.70 -3.67 3.34
CA ALA A 172 25.54 -3.83 4.80
C ALA A 172 24.47 -4.88 5.17
N SER A 173 23.45 -5.06 4.34
CA SER A 173 22.36 -6.02 4.57
C SER A 173 21.99 -6.76 3.28
N PRO A 174 22.80 -7.75 2.86
CA PRO A 174 22.56 -8.50 1.63
C PRO A 174 21.19 -9.16 1.58
N LEU A 175 20.55 -9.14 0.42
CA LEU A 175 19.26 -9.78 0.17
C LEU A 175 19.43 -11.32 0.26
N ARG A 176 18.57 -12.00 1.03
CA ARG A 176 18.64 -13.46 1.23
C ARG A 176 17.61 -14.26 0.44
N TYR A 177 16.67 -13.59 -0.22
CA TYR A 177 15.62 -14.23 -1.00
C TYR A 177 16.05 -14.51 -2.44
N SER A 178 16.25 -15.78 -2.81
CA SER A 178 16.79 -16.16 -4.13
C SER A 178 15.75 -16.66 -5.13
N ASN A 179 14.47 -16.76 -4.75
CA ASN A 179 13.43 -17.42 -5.56
C ASN A 179 12.70 -16.47 -6.53
N ALA A 180 13.29 -15.32 -6.81
CA ALA A 180 12.76 -14.32 -7.74
C ALA A 180 13.88 -13.65 -8.54
N ASN A 181 13.52 -13.07 -9.68
CA ASN A 181 14.38 -12.16 -10.42
C ASN A 181 14.57 -10.86 -9.62
N ILE A 182 15.81 -10.51 -9.29
CA ILE A 182 16.11 -9.29 -8.53
C ILE A 182 16.48 -8.17 -9.50
N VAL A 183 15.62 -7.16 -9.59
CA VAL A 183 15.85 -5.93 -10.34
C VAL A 183 16.29 -4.84 -9.38
N HIS A 184 17.60 -4.63 -9.27
CA HIS A 184 18.17 -3.62 -8.37
C HIS A 184 18.21 -2.25 -9.05
N ILE A 185 17.51 -1.26 -8.47
CA ILE A 185 17.42 0.11 -8.96
C ILE A 185 17.79 1.05 -7.80
N PRO A 186 19.08 1.36 -7.60
CA PRO A 186 19.54 2.02 -6.39
C PRO A 186 19.09 3.48 -6.30
N ILE A 187 18.44 3.81 -5.18
CA ILE A 187 18.10 5.19 -4.80
C ILE A 187 18.75 5.46 -3.44
N PRO A 188 19.97 6.01 -3.39
CA PRO A 188 20.70 6.21 -2.15
C PRO A 188 20.11 7.36 -1.32
N ILE A 189 20.12 7.20 0.00
CA ILE A 189 19.75 8.26 0.93
C ILE A 189 21.00 9.13 1.18
N LYS A 190 21.01 10.33 0.62
CA LYS A 190 22.16 11.25 0.73
C LYS A 190 22.38 11.66 2.19
N ASN A 191 23.64 11.73 2.61
CA ASN A 191 24.07 12.22 3.92
C ASN A 191 23.54 11.44 5.15
N MET A 192 23.07 10.21 4.98
CA MET A 192 22.55 9.41 6.11
C MET A 192 23.61 9.17 7.20
N ASP A 193 24.86 8.89 6.84
CA ASP A 193 25.94 8.68 7.83
C ASP A 193 26.18 9.92 8.69
N HIS A 194 26.11 11.11 8.08
CA HIS A 194 26.23 12.38 8.80
C HIS A 194 25.02 12.62 9.73
N VAL A 195 23.82 12.23 9.29
CA VAL A 195 22.61 12.25 10.14
C VAL A 195 22.77 11.34 11.36
N VAL A 196 23.23 10.11 11.15
CA VAL A 196 23.45 9.14 12.24
C VAL A 196 24.51 9.65 13.22
N ALA A 197 25.64 10.15 12.74
CA ALA A 197 26.69 10.72 13.59
C ALA A 197 26.16 11.90 14.44
N ARG A 198 25.41 12.83 13.82
CA ARG A 198 24.82 13.96 14.56
C ARG A 198 23.80 13.53 15.61
N ILE A 199 23.05 12.45 15.39
CA ILE A 199 22.13 11.90 16.38
C ILE A 199 22.91 11.35 17.58
N GLN A 200 23.97 10.58 17.33
CA GLN A 200 24.82 10.00 18.38
C GLN A 200 25.55 11.07 19.21
N GLU A 201 25.91 12.19 18.60
CA GLU A 201 26.57 13.33 19.24
C GLU A 201 25.58 14.32 19.90
N ASP A 202 24.27 14.02 19.93
CA ASP A 202 23.21 14.90 20.43
C ASP A 202 23.16 16.28 19.74
N ARG A 203 23.55 16.34 18.46
CA ARG A 203 23.56 17.55 17.61
C ARG A 203 22.40 17.61 16.61
N MET A 204 21.36 16.80 16.83
CA MET A 204 20.21 16.66 15.94
C MET A 204 18.94 16.75 16.77
N ARG A 205 18.03 17.65 16.36
CA ARG A 205 16.71 17.80 16.98
C ARG A 205 15.62 17.31 16.03
N LYS A 206 14.42 17.09 16.57
CA LYS A 206 13.24 16.72 15.78
C LYS A 206 13.05 17.58 14.52
N GLY A 207 13.22 18.90 14.65
CA GLY A 207 13.10 19.83 13.52
C GLY A 207 14.13 19.60 12.41
N ASP A 208 15.37 19.27 12.77
CA ASP A 208 16.42 18.91 11.80
C ASP A 208 16.07 17.59 11.08
N GLY A 209 15.54 16.61 11.81
CA GLY A 209 15.04 15.35 11.24
C GLY A 209 13.89 15.56 10.26
N ILE A 210 12.96 16.47 10.57
CA ILE A 210 11.87 16.85 9.65
C ILE A 210 12.45 17.44 8.36
N LEU A 211 13.37 18.40 8.45
CA LEU A 211 13.98 19.02 7.28
C LEU A 211 14.73 18.00 6.42
N PHE A 212 15.50 17.12 7.04
CA PHE A 212 16.19 16.03 6.35
C PHE A 212 15.24 15.13 5.57
N MET A 213 14.10 14.74 6.17
CA MET A 213 13.09 13.92 5.49
C MET A 213 12.41 14.69 4.36
N GLN A 214 12.11 15.98 4.54
CA GLN A 214 11.55 16.83 3.48
C GLN A 214 12.50 16.93 2.28
N ASP A 215 13.78 17.18 2.51
CA ASP A 215 14.81 17.24 1.47
C ASP A 215 14.93 15.90 0.74
N THR A 216 14.95 14.79 1.48
CA THR A 216 14.98 13.44 0.92
C THR A 216 13.78 13.16 0.00
N TYR A 217 12.59 13.56 0.41
CA TYR A 217 11.37 13.38 -0.40
C TYR A 217 11.36 14.26 -1.65
N LEU A 218 11.87 15.49 -1.57
CA LEU A 218 12.00 16.37 -2.74
C LEU A 218 12.98 15.79 -3.77
N GLN A 219 14.07 15.15 -3.32
CA GLN A 219 15.04 14.49 -4.20
C GLN A 219 14.43 13.36 -5.04
N TYR A 220 13.34 12.73 -4.59
CA TYR A 220 12.65 11.72 -5.40
C TYR A 220 12.15 12.28 -6.73
N VAL A 221 11.76 13.56 -6.75
CA VAL A 221 11.30 14.27 -7.96
C VAL A 221 12.48 14.88 -8.71
N THR A 222 13.42 15.52 -8.01
CA THR A 222 14.48 16.31 -8.68
C THR A 222 15.65 15.49 -9.16
N ASP A 223 16.04 14.46 -8.41
CA ASP A 223 17.32 13.77 -8.60
C ASP A 223 17.13 12.31 -9.04
N TYR A 224 15.97 11.71 -8.72
CA TYR A 224 15.73 10.28 -8.90
C TYR A 224 14.53 9.91 -9.80
N SER A 225 13.99 10.87 -10.55
CA SER A 225 12.89 10.61 -11.49
C SER A 225 13.20 9.48 -12.49
N GLU A 226 14.43 9.42 -13.00
CA GLU A 226 14.85 8.37 -13.95
C GLU A 226 14.87 6.96 -13.33
N GLN A 227 15.25 6.85 -12.05
CA GLN A 227 15.23 5.58 -11.31
C GLN A 227 13.80 5.12 -11.11
N TYR A 228 12.90 6.03 -10.73
CA TYR A 228 11.47 5.70 -10.61
C TYR A 228 10.82 5.38 -11.97
N ALA A 229 11.22 6.05 -13.06
CA ALA A 229 10.80 5.72 -14.41
C ALA A 229 11.21 4.29 -14.80
N LYS A 230 12.47 3.92 -14.55
CA LYS A 230 12.97 2.55 -14.77
C LYS A 230 12.22 1.51 -13.93
N ALA A 231 11.90 1.84 -12.68
CA ALA A 231 11.12 0.96 -11.82
C ALA A 231 9.68 0.78 -12.35
N LEU A 232 9.04 1.85 -12.85
CA LEU A 232 7.72 1.77 -13.46
C LEU A 232 7.70 0.91 -14.74
N ASP A 233 8.79 0.89 -15.50
CA ASP A 233 8.90 0.07 -16.71
C ASP A 233 8.89 -1.45 -16.40
N VAL A 234 9.30 -1.86 -15.20
CA VAL A 234 9.21 -3.27 -14.77
C VAL A 234 7.76 -3.76 -14.71
N PHE A 235 6.81 -2.88 -14.38
CA PHE A 235 5.38 -3.23 -14.31
C PHE A 235 4.72 -3.36 -15.69
N LEU A 236 5.40 -2.99 -16.78
CA LEU A 236 4.84 -3.09 -18.13
C LEU A 236 4.92 -4.49 -18.71
N ASP A 237 5.70 -5.38 -18.10
CA ASP A 237 5.84 -6.77 -18.53
C ASP A 237 5.03 -7.70 -17.63
N LYS A 238 4.01 -8.34 -18.22
CA LYS A 238 3.14 -9.31 -17.55
C LYS A 238 3.89 -10.51 -16.98
N ASP A 239 5.06 -10.84 -17.52
CA ASP A 239 5.82 -12.02 -17.09
C ASP A 239 6.57 -11.76 -15.77
N ASN A 240 6.72 -10.48 -15.37
CA ASN A 240 7.32 -10.09 -14.10
C ASN A 240 6.42 -10.35 -12.87
N TYR A 241 5.12 -10.59 -13.05
CA TYR A 241 4.15 -10.68 -11.96
C TYR A 241 4.04 -12.08 -11.34
N PRO A 242 3.90 -12.19 -10.00
CA PRO A 242 3.77 -11.11 -9.02
C PRO A 242 5.07 -10.34 -8.71
N ILE A 243 4.96 -9.02 -8.49
CA ILE A 243 6.08 -8.11 -8.22
C ILE A 243 6.09 -7.72 -6.74
N LEU A 244 7.26 -7.76 -6.08
CA LEU A 244 7.48 -7.21 -4.75
C LEU A 244 8.40 -5.97 -4.83
N ILE A 245 7.95 -4.84 -4.31
CA ILE A 245 8.76 -3.62 -4.19
C ILE A 245 9.36 -3.56 -2.78
N ASN A 246 10.66 -3.34 -2.63
CA ASN A 246 11.24 -3.09 -1.33
C ASN A 246 12.27 -1.96 -1.28
N CYS A 247 12.51 -1.50 -0.05
CA CYS A 247 13.66 -0.70 0.34
C CYS A 247 14.09 -1.16 1.74
N SER A 248 14.69 -0.33 2.59
CA SER A 248 15.06 -0.74 3.96
C SER A 248 13.82 -1.09 4.82
N MET A 249 12.87 -0.16 4.94
CA MET A 249 11.63 -0.36 5.75
C MET A 249 10.35 -0.46 4.92
N GLY A 250 10.44 -0.28 3.60
CA GLY A 250 9.27 -0.30 2.70
C GLY A 250 8.36 0.92 2.84
N LYS A 251 8.82 2.01 3.46
CA LYS A 251 7.99 3.20 3.77
C LYS A 251 8.19 4.35 2.77
N ASP A 252 9.43 4.82 2.58
CA ASP A 252 9.68 6.07 1.83
C ASP A 252 9.83 5.83 0.32
N ARG A 253 10.95 5.26 -0.14
CA ARG A 253 11.20 4.96 -1.56
C ARG A 253 10.12 4.04 -2.15
N THR A 254 9.82 2.97 -1.43
CA THR A 254 8.74 2.03 -1.78
C THR A 254 7.36 2.70 -1.75
N GLY A 255 7.09 3.57 -0.76
CA GLY A 255 5.82 4.28 -0.67
C GLY A 255 5.64 5.31 -1.77
N TYR A 256 6.71 6.01 -2.15
CA TYR A 256 6.69 6.94 -3.27
C TYR A 256 6.44 6.21 -4.60
N LEU A 257 7.19 5.13 -4.90
CA LEU A 257 6.95 4.33 -6.11
C LEU A 257 5.52 3.76 -6.14
N THR A 258 5.03 3.24 -5.00
CA THR A 258 3.65 2.75 -4.87
C THR A 258 2.63 3.85 -5.14
N ALA A 259 2.82 5.03 -4.56
CA ALA A 259 1.92 6.17 -4.75
C ALA A 259 1.85 6.59 -6.22
N ILE A 260 3.00 6.73 -6.88
CA ILE A 260 3.10 7.08 -8.30
C ILE A 260 2.45 6.01 -9.19
N LEU A 261 2.66 4.72 -8.90
CA LEU A 261 2.01 3.63 -9.62
C LEU A 261 0.47 3.72 -9.48
N LEU A 262 -0.04 3.97 -8.27
CA LEU A 262 -1.48 4.11 -8.04
C LEU A 262 -2.07 5.35 -8.73
N PHE A 263 -1.34 6.47 -8.77
CA PHE A 263 -1.74 7.62 -9.59
C PHE A 263 -1.80 7.26 -11.08
N ALA A 264 -0.84 6.49 -11.59
CA ALA A 264 -0.84 6.05 -12.99
C ALA A 264 -2.07 5.19 -13.33
N LEU A 265 -2.53 4.37 -12.38
CA LEU A 265 -3.72 3.53 -12.47
C LEU A 265 -5.04 4.30 -12.28
N GLY A 266 -4.99 5.57 -11.85
CA GLY A 266 -6.17 6.40 -11.62
C GLY A 266 -6.90 6.11 -10.30
N ILE A 267 -6.17 5.64 -9.29
CA ILE A 267 -6.68 5.49 -7.93
C ILE A 267 -6.81 6.86 -7.26
N PRO A 268 -7.90 7.13 -6.49
CA PRO A 268 -8.08 8.40 -5.80
C PRO A 268 -6.92 8.73 -4.85
N GLU A 269 -6.51 10.00 -4.84
CA GLU A 269 -5.42 10.50 -4.00
C GLU A 269 -5.60 10.20 -2.51
N GLU A 270 -6.83 10.31 -1.99
CA GLU A 270 -7.13 9.97 -0.60
C GLU A 270 -6.82 8.50 -0.29
N THR A 271 -7.10 7.59 -1.22
CA THR A 271 -6.79 6.16 -1.05
C THR A 271 -5.28 5.92 -1.11
N ILE A 272 -4.58 6.65 -1.97
CA ILE A 272 -3.12 6.59 -2.09
C ILE A 272 -2.45 7.05 -0.78
N ILE A 273 -2.90 8.17 -0.22
CA ILE A 273 -2.39 8.70 1.05
C ILE A 273 -2.67 7.70 2.18
N LYS A 274 -3.85 7.08 2.22
CA LYS A 274 -4.17 6.03 3.20
C LYS A 274 -3.24 4.81 3.11
N ASP A 275 -2.94 4.30 1.91
CA ASP A 275 -1.95 3.19 1.76
C ASP A 275 -0.54 3.61 2.22
N TYR A 276 -0.12 4.82 1.87
CA TYR A 276 1.16 5.36 2.31
C TYR A 276 1.23 5.44 3.84
N MET A 277 0.21 6.00 4.48
CA MET A 277 0.14 6.14 5.94
C MET A 277 0.04 4.81 6.68
N ALA A 278 -0.50 3.76 6.05
CA ALA A 278 -0.57 2.42 6.63
C ALA A 278 0.81 1.84 7.01
N SER A 279 1.91 2.40 6.50
CA SER A 279 3.25 2.02 6.97
C SER A 279 3.49 2.26 8.46
N ASN A 280 2.85 3.26 9.08
CA ASN A 280 2.97 3.44 10.53
C ASN A 280 2.32 2.31 11.34
N GLU A 281 1.33 1.63 10.76
CA GLU A 281 0.64 0.50 11.40
C GLU A 281 1.35 -0.83 11.15
N ASN A 282 2.07 -0.94 10.02
CA ASN A 282 2.71 -2.18 9.58
C ASN A 282 4.23 -2.25 9.88
N ILE A 283 4.76 -1.25 10.58
CA ILE A 283 6.15 -1.21 11.06
C ILE A 283 6.14 -1.23 12.57
N ASN A 284 6.70 -2.28 13.18
CA ASN A 284 6.83 -2.34 14.62
C ASN A 284 8.04 -1.50 15.09
N ILE A 285 7.77 -0.23 15.41
CA ILE A 285 8.80 0.70 15.94
C ILE A 285 9.29 0.27 17.33
N GLY A 286 8.50 -0.47 18.09
CA GLY A 286 8.93 -1.03 19.38
C GLY A 286 10.16 -1.93 19.25
N HIS A 287 10.26 -2.69 18.16
CA HIS A 287 11.46 -3.48 17.86
C HIS A 287 12.70 -2.64 17.53
N LEU A 288 12.54 -1.34 17.25
CA LEU A 288 13.64 -0.41 17.02
C LEU A 288 14.01 0.38 18.28
N ALA A 289 13.24 0.26 19.36
CA ALA A 289 13.45 1.05 20.58
C ALA A 289 14.85 0.87 21.20
N TYR A 290 15.44 -0.33 21.05
CA TYR A 290 16.80 -0.60 21.54
C TYR A 290 17.86 0.31 20.90
N MET A 291 17.61 0.81 19.67
CA MET A 291 18.53 1.72 18.97
C MET A 291 18.58 3.11 19.60
N ALA A 292 17.56 3.47 20.37
CA ALA A 292 17.37 4.83 20.86
C ALA A 292 17.26 4.93 22.40
N ARG A 293 17.08 3.79 23.11
CA ARG A 293 16.79 3.76 24.55
C ARG A 293 17.81 4.48 25.43
N ASP A 294 19.08 4.44 25.03
CA ASP A 294 20.21 5.01 25.78
C ASP A 294 20.61 6.40 25.26
N LEU A 295 19.85 6.96 24.30
CA LEU A 295 20.08 8.28 23.71
C LEU A 295 19.23 9.35 24.39
N SER A 296 19.57 10.63 24.14
CA SER A 296 18.79 11.78 24.63
C SER A 296 17.35 11.77 24.11
N THR A 297 16.44 12.48 24.78
CA THR A 297 15.07 12.69 24.30
C THR A 297 15.05 13.32 22.90
N ASN A 298 15.94 14.26 22.61
CA ASN A 298 16.06 14.88 21.28
C ASN A 298 16.41 13.85 20.21
N ALA A 299 17.36 12.97 20.50
CA ALA A 299 17.75 11.88 19.60
C ALA A 299 16.59 10.88 19.40
N GLN A 300 15.88 10.51 20.47
CA GLN A 300 14.72 9.61 20.39
C GLN A 300 13.58 10.20 19.53
N GLU A 301 13.25 11.48 19.70
CA GLU A 301 12.25 12.18 18.87
C GLU A 301 12.68 12.28 17.40
N THR A 302 13.97 12.54 17.17
CA THR A 302 14.55 12.59 15.82
C THR A 302 14.46 11.22 15.16
N ILE A 303 14.88 10.15 15.83
CA ILE A 303 14.78 8.78 15.32
C ILE A 303 13.32 8.43 15.02
N THR A 304 12.39 8.75 15.91
CA THR A 304 10.95 8.55 15.69
C THR A 304 10.49 9.23 14.40
N THR A 305 10.95 10.45 14.14
CA THR A 305 10.66 11.18 12.90
C THR A 305 11.22 10.48 11.67
N LEU A 306 12.44 9.91 11.76
CA LEU A 306 13.08 9.22 10.65
C LEU A 306 12.42 7.86 10.33
N VAL A 307 11.93 7.14 11.34
CA VAL A 307 11.37 5.78 11.18
C VAL A 307 9.85 5.74 10.93
N THR A 308 9.16 6.88 11.08
CA THR A 308 7.73 7.02 10.78
C THR A 308 7.48 7.67 9.42
N VAL A 309 6.21 7.69 9.00
CA VAL A 309 5.72 8.51 7.89
C VAL A 309 4.65 9.50 8.38
N ASN A 310 4.48 10.61 7.67
CA ASN A 310 3.36 11.53 7.86
C ASN A 310 2.88 12.07 6.51
N GLU A 311 1.61 12.50 6.47
CA GLU A 311 0.97 13.01 5.25
C GLU A 311 1.71 14.23 4.66
N GLY A 312 2.33 15.05 5.51
CA GLY A 312 3.07 16.24 5.09
C GLY A 312 4.25 15.92 4.16
N LEU A 313 4.88 14.74 4.29
CA LEU A 313 5.97 14.33 3.40
C LEU A 313 5.48 14.03 1.98
N ILE A 314 4.39 13.27 1.84
CA ILE A 314 3.84 12.96 0.52
C ILE A 314 3.16 14.17 -0.10
N ASP A 315 2.44 14.98 0.69
CA ASP A 315 1.84 16.24 0.24
C ASP A 315 2.90 17.24 -0.24
N LEU A 316 4.04 17.35 0.45
CA LEU A 316 5.18 18.17 -0.01
C LEU A 316 5.62 17.77 -1.42
N VAL A 317 5.73 16.47 -1.68
CA VAL A 317 6.13 15.95 -2.99
C VAL A 317 5.06 16.21 -4.04
N LEU A 318 3.79 16.00 -3.73
CA LEU A 318 2.69 16.28 -4.66
C LEU A 318 2.60 17.77 -4.98
N LYS A 319 2.79 18.65 -3.99
CA LYS A 319 2.90 20.10 -4.19
C LYS A 319 4.08 20.44 -5.09
N ARG A 320 5.24 19.82 -4.88
CA ARG A 320 6.41 20.02 -5.74
C ARG A 320 6.15 19.59 -7.17
N ILE A 321 5.56 18.41 -7.37
CA ILE A 321 5.14 17.89 -8.68
C ILE A 321 4.19 18.86 -9.38
N ARG A 322 3.13 19.30 -8.69
CA ARG A 322 2.15 20.25 -9.26
C ARG A 322 2.78 21.59 -9.59
N LYS A 323 3.74 22.07 -8.78
CA LYS A 323 4.48 23.30 -9.04
C LYS A 323 5.36 23.20 -10.29
N ASP A 324 6.14 22.12 -10.41
CA ASP A 324 7.16 21.98 -11.46
C ASP A 324 6.55 21.50 -12.79
N TYR A 325 5.50 20.68 -12.76
CA TYR A 325 4.91 20.05 -13.94
C TYR A 325 3.46 20.50 -14.23
N GLY A 326 2.80 21.17 -13.29
CA GLY A 326 1.41 21.62 -13.41
C GLY A 326 0.35 20.59 -12.99
N SER A 327 0.65 19.30 -13.06
CA SER A 327 -0.22 18.21 -12.55
C SER A 327 0.57 16.92 -12.35
N VAL A 328 0.00 15.97 -11.59
CA VAL A 328 0.58 14.62 -11.45
C VAL A 328 0.62 13.90 -12.79
N ASP A 329 -0.41 14.01 -13.64
CA ASP A 329 -0.42 13.42 -14.99
C ASP A 329 0.71 13.96 -15.89
N LYS A 330 1.00 15.26 -15.80
CA LYS A 330 2.10 15.87 -16.54
C LYS A 330 3.46 15.40 -16.01
N TYR A 331 3.57 15.12 -14.72
CA TYR A 331 4.77 14.53 -14.15
C TYR A 331 4.95 13.05 -14.56
N LEU A 332 3.89 12.25 -14.51
CA LEU A 332 3.92 10.87 -15.01
C LEU A 332 4.42 10.82 -16.46
N SER A 333 3.85 11.66 -17.33
CA SER A 333 4.20 11.67 -18.75
C SER A 333 5.56 12.29 -19.06
N LYS A 334 5.91 13.45 -18.48
CA LYS A 334 7.13 14.20 -18.82
C LYS A 334 8.32 13.92 -17.91
N GLY A 335 8.07 13.73 -16.62
CA GLY A 335 9.12 13.49 -15.62
C GLY A 335 9.49 12.02 -15.50
N LEU A 336 8.52 11.12 -15.66
CA LEU A 336 8.71 9.67 -15.53
C LEU A 336 8.56 8.90 -16.85
N HIS A 337 8.43 9.60 -17.98
CA HIS A 337 8.31 9.02 -19.33
C HIS A 337 7.17 7.99 -19.47
N LEU A 338 6.17 8.06 -18.60
CA LEU A 338 5.02 7.17 -18.58
C LEU A 338 3.94 7.71 -19.52
N THR A 339 4.17 7.52 -20.82
CA THR A 339 3.24 7.89 -21.89
C THR A 339 1.85 7.27 -21.68
N ASP A 340 0.83 7.83 -22.30
CA ASP A 340 -0.55 7.30 -22.21
C ASP A 340 -0.62 5.82 -22.61
N LYS A 341 0.13 5.41 -23.65
CA LYS A 341 0.24 4.00 -24.05
C LYS A 341 0.77 3.09 -22.92
N LYS A 342 1.83 3.53 -22.21
CA LYS A 342 2.38 2.78 -21.07
C LYS A 342 1.35 2.73 -19.93
N ARG A 343 0.65 3.84 -19.64
CA ARG A 343 -0.40 3.89 -18.62
C ARG A 343 -1.57 2.96 -18.93
N ASP A 344 -1.99 2.90 -20.19
CA ASP A 344 -3.07 2.01 -20.62
C ASP A 344 -2.64 0.54 -20.50
N THR A 345 -1.39 0.22 -20.85
CA THR A 345 -0.80 -1.11 -20.62
C THR A 345 -0.82 -1.48 -19.13
N LEU A 346 -0.39 -0.58 -18.23
CA LEU A 346 -0.46 -0.81 -16.79
C LEU A 346 -1.89 -1.09 -16.33
N LYS A 347 -2.87 -0.32 -16.82
CA LYS A 347 -4.28 -0.50 -16.47
C LYS A 347 -4.84 -1.83 -16.98
N GLU A 348 -4.45 -2.28 -18.17
CA GLU A 348 -4.85 -3.58 -18.71
C GLU A 348 -4.31 -4.75 -17.88
N ILE A 349 -3.05 -4.65 -17.47
CA ILE A 349 -2.41 -5.68 -16.64
C ILE A 349 -2.98 -5.67 -15.23
N MET A 350 -3.06 -4.50 -14.60
CA MET A 350 -3.24 -4.39 -13.15
C MET A 350 -4.67 -4.11 -12.70
N LEU A 351 -5.60 -3.77 -13.59
CA LEU A 351 -7.00 -3.52 -13.22
C LEU A 351 -7.92 -4.62 -13.75
N TYR A 352 -8.99 -4.90 -13.01
CA TYR A 352 -10.07 -5.80 -13.41
C TYR A 352 -11.44 -5.19 -13.21
#